data_AF-A0A1H3Q6U4-F1
#
_entry.id   AF-A0A1H3Q6U4-F1
#
_cell.length_a   1.000
_cell.length_b   1.000
_cell.length_c   1.000
_cell.angle_alpha   90.00
_cell.angle_beta   90.00
_cell.angle_gamma   90.00
#
_symmetry.space_group_name_H-M   'P 1'
#
loop_
_entity.id
_entity.type
_entity.pdbx_description
1 polymer ?
#
loop_
_entity_poly.entity_id
_entity_poly.type
_entity_poly.pdbx_seq_one_letter_code
_entity_poly.pdbx_strand_id
1 'polypeptide(L)'
;MIKNTTTILGKSSIRFFLVFTVFFIINGCAQKGAYRTDFTPCTFNQSDDCAQSAIQHHAPDQAAEYRLGFVEFDDQGQLHQRKQMEAVLDNYYPIAAKDDVLLILFIHGWHHDARPGDNNIQEFRKLLEKIARIENASANLNNHTPRKILGLYVGWRGESIEVPVLKETTFWERKNTAHEVGLQGVTELLLRLEEIVNVKTGMETIVPKPRNSRFIVIGHSFGGAVLYTALQQVMADRFVDSRPNKIFSDDAKGFGDLVVLMNPAFEAMRFATLYDISQQSCRHYFPSQLPRMAVLTSEKDYATRYAFPIGRFFSTIFETHTTLKRHHCTASGPKEIFIDEGEADRNTIGHFEPYLTHELVPATTKQLRGSDFSYRQLQNTWSKQTHEGTLHFEDVDLIHLGNTQPLNPYLNIYVDGKLIPDHNKIWGDSVISFIRDLIVLSSLPVK
;
A
#
# COMPACT_ATOMS: atom_id res chain seq x y z
N MET A 1 23.33 47.40 80.05
CA MET A 1 24.02 48.59 79.52
C MET A 1 25.02 48.05 78.51
N ILE A 2 24.88 48.24 77.21
CA ILE A 2 25.19 49.47 76.47
C ILE A 2 24.41 49.42 75.14
N LYS A 3 23.89 50.58 74.75
CA LYS A 3 23.20 50.90 73.50
C LYS A 3 24.20 51.25 72.40
N ASN A 4 23.78 51.01 71.15
CA ASN A 4 24.09 51.74 69.91
C ASN A 4 25.54 51.58 69.35
N THR A 5 25.82 51.58 68.03
CA THR A 5 25.14 52.26 66.92
C THR A 5 25.64 51.72 65.55
N THR A 6 24.74 51.64 64.54
CA THR A 6 24.90 51.91 63.06
C THR A 6 25.99 51.19 62.25
N THR A 7 25.77 50.69 61.01
CA THR A 7 25.14 51.33 59.82
C THR A 7 24.90 50.25 58.73
N ILE A 8 23.66 49.88 58.38
CA ILE A 8 22.88 50.17 57.14
C ILE A 8 23.67 50.35 55.81
N LEU A 9 23.54 49.40 54.85
CA LEU A 9 22.80 49.48 53.56
C LEU A 9 23.32 48.43 52.55
N GLY A 10 22.42 47.78 51.78
CA GLY A 10 22.78 47.16 50.50
C GLY A 10 22.11 45.82 50.20
N LYS A 11 20.89 45.87 49.65
CA LYS A 11 20.12 44.77 49.06
C LYS A 11 20.94 43.93 48.05
N SER A 12 20.74 42.61 48.03
CA SER A 12 20.16 41.94 46.84
C SER A 12 19.79 40.49 47.13
N SER A 13 18.56 40.14 46.80
CA SER A 13 17.97 38.81 46.81
C SER A 13 18.49 37.99 45.64
N ILE A 14 18.88 36.73 45.86
CA ILE A 14 19.03 35.74 44.78
C ILE A 14 17.93 34.69 44.94
N ARG A 15 16.99 34.71 44.00
CA ARG A 15 15.93 33.73 43.77
C ARG A 15 16.46 32.58 42.90
N PHE A 16 16.00 31.37 43.20
CA PHE A 16 15.55 30.28 42.30
C PHE A 16 16.24 30.10 40.94
N PHE A 17 16.86 28.93 40.72
CA PHE A 17 16.43 27.88 39.76
C PHE A 17 17.58 26.86 39.58
N LEU A 18 17.40 25.64 40.07
CA LEU A 18 18.27 24.51 39.73
C LEU A 18 17.63 23.83 38.49
N VAL A 19 17.95 24.37 37.31
CA VAL A 19 17.62 23.74 36.03
C VAL A 19 18.56 22.55 35.87
N PHE A 20 18.03 21.33 35.99
CA PHE A 20 18.72 20.13 35.52
C PHE A 20 18.62 20.11 33.99
N THR A 21 19.61 20.70 33.33
CA THR A 21 19.79 20.55 31.88
C THR A 21 20.45 19.21 31.63
N VAL A 22 19.65 18.16 31.43
CA VAL A 22 20.16 16.88 30.91
C VAL A 22 20.33 17.04 29.40
N PHE A 23 21.54 17.39 28.97
CA PHE A 23 21.94 17.32 27.57
C PHE A 23 22.23 15.85 27.23
N PHE A 24 21.23 15.13 26.72
CA PHE A 24 21.48 13.89 25.99
C PHE A 24 22.02 14.25 24.60
N ILE A 25 23.31 13.97 24.37
CA ILE A 25 23.90 14.03 23.03
C ILE A 25 23.44 12.77 22.29
N ILE A 26 22.35 12.90 21.53
CA ILE A 26 21.76 11.86 20.68
C ILE A 26 22.51 11.86 19.34
N ASN A 27 23.52 10.99 19.19
CA ASN A 27 24.22 10.73 17.92
C ASN A 27 23.55 9.56 17.15
N GLY A 28 22.24 9.63 16.93
CA GLY A 28 21.48 8.53 16.30
C GLY A 28 20.22 9.00 15.56
N CYS A 29 20.25 10.20 14.98
CA CYS A 29 19.16 10.69 14.14
C CYS A 29 19.28 10.11 12.74
N ALA A 30 18.21 9.47 12.24
CA ALA A 30 18.09 9.10 10.84
C ALA A 30 18.33 10.32 9.93
N GLN A 31 18.94 10.10 8.76
CA GLN A 31 19.27 11.15 7.80
C GLN A 31 18.02 11.97 7.43
N LYS A 32 18.16 13.30 7.41
CA LYS A 32 17.04 14.24 7.13
C LYS A 32 16.83 14.56 5.65
N GLY A 33 17.73 14.13 4.77
CA GLY A 33 17.67 14.39 3.33
C GLY A 33 17.64 13.10 2.51
N ALA A 34 17.32 13.23 1.24
CA ALA A 34 17.25 12.12 0.29
C ALA A 34 18.54 11.29 0.23
N TYR A 35 18.37 9.98 0.04
CA TYR A 35 19.43 9.00 -0.14
C TYR A 35 19.81 8.79 -1.61
N ARG A 36 18.91 9.09 -2.55
CA ARG A 36 19.10 8.83 -4.00
C ARG A 36 19.27 10.15 -4.75
N THR A 37 20.42 10.78 -4.59
CA THR A 37 20.70 12.15 -5.08
C THR A 37 21.28 12.22 -6.49
N ASP A 38 21.66 11.10 -7.09
CA ASP A 38 22.10 11.02 -8.49
C ASP A 38 20.91 10.64 -9.39
N PHE A 39 20.58 11.49 -10.35
CA PHE A 39 19.41 11.31 -11.22
C PHE A 39 19.78 10.72 -12.58
N THR A 40 21.05 10.32 -12.78
CA THR A 40 21.47 9.62 -13.98
C THR A 40 21.15 8.12 -13.86
N PRO A 41 20.63 7.49 -14.94
CA PRO A 41 20.41 6.05 -14.94
C PRO A 41 21.71 5.28 -14.72
N CYS A 42 21.66 4.27 -13.85
CA CYS A 42 22.80 3.43 -13.51
C CYS A 42 22.45 1.95 -13.65
N THR A 43 23.36 1.15 -14.22
CA THR A 43 23.17 -0.30 -14.35
C THR A 43 23.51 -1.00 -13.04
N PHE A 44 22.51 -1.64 -12.42
CA PHE A 44 22.63 -2.31 -11.13
C PHE A 44 22.90 -3.81 -11.32
N ASN A 45 24.09 -4.27 -10.91
CA ASN A 45 24.46 -5.70 -10.97
C ASN A 45 24.52 -6.35 -9.59
N GLN A 46 25.03 -5.63 -8.58
CA GLN A 46 25.19 -6.13 -7.22
C GLN A 46 24.95 -5.05 -6.16
N SER A 47 24.78 -5.47 -4.91
CA SER A 47 24.68 -4.56 -3.76
C SER A 47 25.85 -3.57 -3.75
N ASP A 48 25.55 -2.32 -3.41
CA ASP A 48 26.41 -1.12 -3.46
C ASP A 48 26.60 -0.47 -4.85
N ASP A 49 26.31 -1.17 -5.95
CA ASP A 49 26.17 -0.50 -7.24
C ASP A 49 25.02 0.51 -7.19
N CYS A 50 25.21 1.65 -7.85
CA CYS A 50 24.16 2.66 -8.01
C CYS A 50 23.58 3.15 -6.67
N ALA A 51 24.36 3.12 -5.58
CA ALA A 51 23.90 3.43 -4.22
C ALA A 51 23.18 4.80 -4.17
N GLN A 52 23.73 5.83 -4.79
CA GLN A 52 23.12 7.16 -4.81
C GLN A 52 22.15 7.39 -5.98
N SER A 53 22.03 6.44 -6.91
CA SER A 53 21.22 6.64 -8.12
C SER A 53 19.74 6.40 -7.84
N ALA A 54 18.91 7.37 -8.26
CA ALA A 54 17.46 7.31 -8.23
C ALA A 54 16.86 6.45 -9.35
N ILE A 55 17.65 6.08 -10.36
CA ILE A 55 17.19 5.30 -11.51
C ILE A 55 18.17 4.15 -11.75
N GLN A 56 17.71 2.93 -11.49
CA GLN A 56 18.50 1.72 -11.63
C GLN A 56 17.94 0.86 -12.77
N HIS A 57 18.81 0.28 -13.58
CA HIS A 57 18.46 -0.67 -14.64
C HIS A 57 19.15 -2.00 -14.35
N HIS A 58 18.34 -3.03 -14.11
CA HIS A 58 18.84 -4.37 -13.82
C HIS A 58 18.70 -5.28 -15.02
N ALA A 59 19.71 -6.14 -15.24
CA ALA A 59 19.75 -7.16 -16.29
C ALA A 59 19.24 -6.68 -17.67
N PRO A 60 19.84 -5.62 -18.27
CA PRO A 60 19.44 -5.13 -19.59
C PRO A 60 19.41 -6.26 -20.63
N ASP A 61 18.35 -6.29 -21.44
CA ASP A 61 18.14 -7.28 -22.51
C ASP A 61 18.11 -8.75 -22.06
N GLN A 62 17.87 -9.02 -20.78
CA GLN A 62 17.72 -10.37 -20.23
C GLN A 62 16.30 -10.63 -19.73
N ALA A 63 15.95 -11.91 -19.50
CA ALA A 63 14.63 -12.29 -19.00
C ALA A 63 14.29 -11.73 -17.60
N ALA A 64 15.29 -11.24 -16.87
CA ALA A 64 15.14 -10.63 -15.56
C ALA A 64 15.12 -9.08 -15.60
N GLU A 65 15.02 -8.49 -16.80
CA GLU A 65 15.11 -7.04 -16.98
C GLU A 65 14.02 -6.28 -16.22
N TYR A 66 14.43 -5.30 -15.40
CA TYR A 66 13.54 -4.29 -14.83
C TYR A 66 14.24 -2.95 -14.64
N ARG A 67 13.46 -1.87 -14.54
CA ARG A 67 13.93 -0.56 -14.11
C ARG A 67 13.36 -0.21 -12.76
N LEU A 68 14.18 0.29 -11.83
CA LEU A 68 13.79 0.68 -10.49
C LEU A 68 14.04 2.17 -10.26
N GLY A 69 12.99 2.93 -10.03
CA GLY A 69 13.01 4.33 -9.66
C GLY A 69 12.87 4.53 -8.15
N PHE A 70 13.38 5.65 -7.64
CA PHE A 70 13.19 6.08 -6.26
C PHE A 70 12.64 7.50 -6.20
N VAL A 71 11.59 7.72 -5.42
CA VAL A 71 11.06 9.05 -5.11
C VAL A 71 10.90 9.17 -3.61
N GLU A 72 11.53 10.19 -3.03
CA GLU A 72 11.66 10.35 -1.59
C GLU A 72 10.89 11.58 -1.08
N PHE A 73 10.15 11.38 0.01
CA PHE A 73 9.33 12.39 0.67
C PHE A 73 9.86 12.69 2.07
N ASP A 74 9.75 13.95 2.48
CA ASP A 74 10.03 14.37 3.84
C ASP A 74 8.85 14.10 4.78
N ASP A 75 9.05 14.35 6.09
CA ASP A 75 8.02 14.15 7.11
C ASP A 75 6.78 15.06 6.96
N GLN A 76 6.83 16.08 6.11
CA GLN A 76 5.70 16.98 5.83
C GLN A 76 4.99 16.58 4.52
N GLY A 77 5.33 15.41 3.98
CA GLY A 77 4.77 14.90 2.72
C GLY A 77 5.19 15.68 1.49
N GLN A 78 6.24 16.50 1.57
CA GLN A 78 6.81 17.17 0.42
C GLN A 78 7.88 16.30 -0.22
N LEU A 79 8.07 16.43 -1.54
CA LEU A 79 9.21 15.82 -2.22
C LEU A 79 10.51 16.38 -1.64
N HIS A 80 11.44 15.51 -1.24
CA HIS A 80 12.77 15.96 -0.87
C HIS A 80 13.44 16.74 -2.00
N GLN A 81 13.26 16.26 -3.24
CA GLN A 81 13.77 16.91 -4.45
C GLN A 81 12.78 16.72 -5.60
N ARG A 82 12.14 17.80 -6.07
CA ARG A 82 11.23 17.78 -7.25
C ARG A 82 11.90 17.15 -8.48
N LYS A 83 13.18 17.48 -8.71
CA LYS A 83 13.99 16.96 -9.82
C LYS A 83 14.18 15.45 -9.80
N GLN A 84 14.15 14.82 -8.62
CA GLN A 84 14.24 13.36 -8.49
C GLN A 84 13.00 12.70 -9.11
N MET A 85 11.81 13.18 -8.72
CA MET A 85 10.55 12.71 -9.30
C MET A 85 10.51 12.94 -10.81
N GLU A 86 10.84 14.15 -11.26
CA GLU A 86 10.87 14.49 -12.68
C GLU A 86 11.80 13.56 -13.46
N ALA A 87 13.02 13.32 -12.99
CA ALA A 87 13.96 12.42 -13.66
C ALA A 87 13.44 10.98 -13.77
N VAL A 88 12.77 10.46 -12.74
CA VAL A 88 12.17 9.11 -12.79
C VAL A 88 11.02 9.07 -13.80
N LEU A 89 10.12 10.06 -13.77
CA LEU A 89 9.00 10.14 -14.71
C LEU A 89 9.47 10.30 -16.16
N ASP A 90 10.48 11.15 -16.39
CA ASP A 90 11.11 11.36 -17.70
C ASP A 90 11.82 10.12 -18.23
N ASN A 91 12.28 9.22 -17.34
CA ASN A 91 12.82 7.93 -17.74
C ASN A 91 11.73 6.93 -18.14
N TYR A 92 10.58 6.96 -17.45
CA TYR A 92 9.49 6.00 -17.65
C TYR A 92 8.59 6.35 -18.83
N TYR A 93 8.30 7.64 -19.02
CA TYR A 93 7.44 8.13 -20.09
C TYR A 93 7.81 7.58 -21.49
N PRO A 94 9.06 7.71 -21.99
CA PRO A 94 9.40 7.23 -23.32
C PRO A 94 9.30 5.70 -23.47
N ILE A 95 9.47 4.95 -22.37
CA ILE A 95 9.30 3.49 -22.36
C ILE A 95 7.82 3.16 -22.49
N ALA A 96 6.98 3.75 -21.62
CA ALA A 96 5.54 3.50 -21.60
C ALA A 96 4.81 4.03 -22.84
N ALA A 97 5.38 5.00 -23.56
CA ALA A 97 4.87 5.47 -24.85
C ALA A 97 5.16 4.49 -26.00
N LYS A 98 6.24 3.70 -25.90
CA LYS A 98 6.69 2.77 -26.95
C LYS A 98 6.22 1.33 -26.69
N ASP A 99 6.45 0.84 -25.49
CA ASP A 99 6.26 -0.54 -25.08
C ASP A 99 5.08 -0.66 -24.11
N ASP A 100 4.45 -1.84 -24.05
CA ASP A 100 3.51 -2.12 -22.96
C ASP A 100 4.29 -2.27 -21.66
N VAL A 101 3.82 -1.71 -20.55
CA VAL A 101 4.55 -1.71 -19.27
C VAL A 101 3.76 -2.38 -18.15
N LEU A 102 4.44 -3.05 -17.24
CA LEU A 102 3.88 -3.42 -15.93
C LEU A 102 4.60 -2.57 -14.88
N LEU A 103 3.93 -1.51 -14.44
CA LEU A 103 4.41 -0.60 -13.43
C LEU A 103 3.96 -1.07 -12.05
N ILE A 104 4.91 -1.26 -11.15
CA ILE A 104 4.67 -1.70 -9.78
C ILE A 104 5.29 -0.67 -8.84
N LEU A 105 4.47 -0.07 -8.00
CA LEU A 105 4.93 0.86 -6.98
C LEU A 105 4.86 0.20 -5.61
N PHE A 106 5.88 0.43 -4.79
CA PHE A 106 5.93 -0.04 -3.41
C PHE A 106 6.22 1.12 -2.45
N ILE A 107 5.37 1.27 -1.42
CA ILE A 107 5.56 2.18 -0.29
C ILE A 107 5.85 1.36 0.97
N HIS A 108 7.01 1.60 1.57
CA HIS A 108 7.48 0.86 2.74
C HIS A 108 6.83 1.32 4.05
N GLY A 109 6.93 0.47 5.08
CA GLY A 109 6.43 0.72 6.43
C GLY A 109 7.43 1.40 7.38
N TRP A 110 7.10 1.32 8.66
CA TRP A 110 7.93 1.75 9.79
C TRP A 110 9.30 1.05 9.78
N HIS A 111 10.36 1.73 10.27
CA HIS A 111 11.76 1.24 10.28
C HIS A 111 12.41 0.99 8.91
N HIS A 112 11.86 1.59 7.85
CA HIS A 112 12.45 1.54 6.51
C HIS A 112 12.60 2.95 5.94
N ASP A 113 13.51 3.07 4.97
CA ASP A 113 13.76 4.28 4.19
C ASP A 113 14.37 3.91 2.83
N ALA A 114 14.72 4.92 2.03
CA ALA A 114 15.32 4.71 0.70
C ALA A 114 16.85 4.46 0.73
N ARG A 115 17.45 4.22 1.90
CA ARG A 115 18.89 4.03 2.06
C ARG A 115 19.38 2.81 1.27
N PRO A 116 20.57 2.87 0.65
CA PRO A 116 21.19 1.70 0.03
C PRO A 116 21.32 0.54 1.01
N GLY A 117 20.89 -0.65 0.59
CA GLY A 117 20.98 -1.84 1.43
C GLY A 117 19.75 -2.10 2.32
N ASP A 118 18.76 -1.21 2.38
CA ASP A 118 17.52 -1.46 3.12
C ASP A 118 16.85 -2.76 2.67
N ASN A 119 16.39 -3.55 3.65
CA ASN A 119 15.86 -4.89 3.40
C ASN A 119 14.57 -4.86 2.55
N ASN A 120 13.70 -3.86 2.72
CA ASN A 120 12.49 -3.73 1.90
C ASN A 120 12.83 -3.42 0.44
N ILE A 121 13.90 -2.66 0.18
CA ILE A 121 14.42 -2.47 -1.19
C ILE A 121 14.89 -3.80 -1.78
N GLN A 122 15.60 -4.63 -1.01
CA GLN A 122 16.07 -5.93 -1.50
C GLN A 122 14.92 -6.90 -1.80
N GLU A 123 13.92 -6.97 -0.92
CA GLU A 123 12.74 -7.80 -1.16
C GLU A 123 11.92 -7.29 -2.37
N PHE A 124 11.82 -5.96 -2.54
CA PHE A 124 11.16 -5.40 -3.72
C PHE A 124 11.91 -5.71 -5.01
N ARG A 125 13.25 -5.66 -5.02
CA ARG A 125 14.06 -6.08 -6.18
C ARG A 125 13.83 -7.55 -6.54
N LYS A 126 13.77 -8.45 -5.55
CA LYS A 126 13.45 -9.87 -5.77
C LYS A 126 12.07 -10.04 -6.38
N LEU A 127 11.08 -9.28 -5.92
CA LEU A 127 9.74 -9.27 -6.50
C LEU A 127 9.76 -8.85 -7.97
N LEU A 128 10.42 -7.72 -8.30
CA LEU A 128 10.52 -7.22 -9.67
C LEU A 128 11.22 -8.23 -10.60
N GLU A 129 12.33 -8.82 -10.14
CA GLU A 129 13.06 -9.84 -10.90
C GLU A 129 12.18 -11.07 -11.18
N LYS A 130 11.48 -11.57 -10.16
CA LYS A 130 10.56 -12.70 -10.29
C LYS A 130 9.44 -12.41 -11.29
N ILE A 131 8.85 -11.21 -11.22
CA ILE A 131 7.79 -10.78 -12.14
C ILE A 131 8.34 -10.65 -13.57
N ALA A 132 9.52 -10.08 -13.77
CA ALA A 132 10.15 -9.96 -15.09
C ALA A 132 10.36 -11.33 -15.75
N ARG A 133 10.84 -12.32 -14.99
CA ARG A 133 11.04 -13.69 -15.50
C ARG A 133 9.72 -14.36 -15.89
N ILE A 134 8.68 -14.19 -15.07
CA ILE A 134 7.35 -14.74 -15.35
C ILE A 134 6.74 -14.09 -16.59
N GLU A 135 6.82 -12.76 -16.71
CA GLU A 135 6.32 -12.01 -17.86
C GLU A 135 6.99 -12.46 -19.16
N ASN A 136 8.33 -12.60 -19.15
CA ASN A 136 9.09 -13.11 -20.28
C ASN A 136 8.70 -14.56 -20.65
N ALA A 137 8.58 -15.45 -19.65
CA ALA A 137 8.17 -16.82 -19.89
C ALA A 137 6.77 -16.91 -20.51
N SER A 138 5.80 -16.15 -19.97
CA SER A 138 4.44 -16.08 -20.49
C SER A 138 4.40 -15.54 -21.92
N ALA A 139 5.17 -14.49 -22.20
CA ALA A 139 5.24 -13.88 -23.52
C ALA A 139 5.80 -14.83 -24.59
N ASN A 140 6.86 -15.57 -24.25
CA ASN A 140 7.45 -16.58 -25.13
C ASN A 140 6.48 -17.72 -25.44
N LEU A 141 5.71 -18.19 -24.45
CA LEU A 141 4.73 -19.26 -24.63
C LEU A 141 3.55 -18.82 -25.51
N ASN A 142 3.13 -17.56 -25.39
CA ASN A 142 1.95 -17.03 -26.08
C ASN A 142 2.29 -16.23 -27.34
N ASN A 143 3.56 -16.24 -27.77
CA ASN A 143 4.07 -15.54 -28.95
C ASN A 143 3.68 -14.04 -29.00
N HIS A 144 3.78 -13.36 -27.86
CA HIS A 144 3.62 -11.91 -27.75
C HIS A 144 4.88 -11.25 -27.19
N THR A 145 4.95 -9.92 -27.27
CA THR A 145 6.02 -9.15 -26.64
C THR A 145 5.77 -9.05 -25.14
N PRO A 146 6.75 -9.32 -24.26
CA PRO A 146 6.60 -9.14 -22.82
C PRO A 146 6.47 -7.65 -22.48
N ARG A 147 5.67 -7.34 -21.46
CA ARG A 147 5.63 -5.98 -20.91
C ARG A 147 6.97 -5.63 -20.28
N LYS A 148 7.41 -4.37 -20.42
CA LYS A 148 8.58 -3.85 -19.72
C LYS A 148 8.24 -3.62 -18.24
N ILE A 149 9.09 -4.12 -17.34
CA ILE A 149 8.86 -4.03 -15.89
C ILE A 149 9.45 -2.73 -15.36
N LEU A 150 8.59 -1.89 -14.79
CA LEU A 150 8.94 -0.62 -14.14
C LEU A 150 8.58 -0.72 -12.65
N GLY A 151 9.56 -0.59 -11.78
CA GLY A 151 9.39 -0.62 -10.32
C GLY A 151 9.62 0.76 -9.72
N LEU A 152 8.72 1.27 -8.89
CA LEU A 152 8.95 2.52 -8.16
C LEU A 152 8.95 2.28 -6.65
N TYR A 153 10.03 2.64 -5.98
CA TYR A 153 10.10 2.64 -4.53
C TYR A 153 9.85 4.05 -3.99
N VAL A 154 8.81 4.21 -3.19
CA VAL A 154 8.52 5.47 -2.50
C VAL A 154 9.16 5.44 -1.13
N GLY A 155 10.17 6.29 -0.94
CA GLY A 155 10.87 6.48 0.32
C GLY A 155 10.22 7.58 1.15
N TRP A 156 10.03 7.33 2.43
CA TRP A 156 9.78 8.36 3.44
C TRP A 156 10.57 7.99 4.69
N ARG A 157 10.66 8.88 5.67
CA ARG A 157 11.44 8.61 6.87
C ARG A 157 10.66 7.73 7.85
N GLY A 158 10.75 6.42 7.66
CA GLY A 158 10.08 5.43 8.50
C GLY A 158 10.70 5.28 9.89
N GLU A 159 11.89 5.82 10.17
CA GLU A 159 12.55 5.77 11.48
C GLU A 159 12.90 7.19 11.97
N SER A 160 12.50 7.57 13.19
CA SER A 160 12.83 8.91 13.73
C SER A 160 14.04 8.90 14.68
N ILE A 161 14.28 7.80 15.43
CA ILE A 161 15.34 7.69 16.44
C ILE A 161 15.86 6.24 16.53
N GLU A 162 17.18 6.02 16.42
CA GLU A 162 17.82 4.69 16.58
C GLU A 162 18.00 4.26 18.05
N VAL A 163 17.12 4.67 18.98
CA VAL A 163 17.23 4.35 20.41
C VAL A 163 16.14 3.36 20.83
N PRO A 164 16.50 2.11 21.22
CA PRO A 164 15.54 1.04 21.49
C PRO A 164 14.52 1.30 22.61
N VAL A 165 14.79 2.28 23.49
CA VAL A 165 13.99 2.55 24.71
C VAL A 165 12.80 3.50 24.43
N LEU A 166 12.75 4.16 23.27
CA LEU A 166 11.69 5.12 22.90
C LEU A 166 10.75 4.61 21.78
N LYS A 167 10.77 3.31 21.48
CA LYS A 167 10.04 2.69 20.35
C LYS A 167 8.56 3.07 20.30
N GLU A 168 7.87 3.06 21.44
CA GLU A 168 6.45 3.42 21.51
C GLU A 168 6.19 4.89 21.14
N THR A 169 7.06 5.82 21.55
CA THR A 169 6.92 7.25 21.17
C THR A 169 7.17 7.48 19.68
N THR A 170 8.12 6.74 19.09
CA THR A 170 8.40 6.84 17.65
C THR A 170 7.26 6.26 16.82
N PHE A 171 6.56 5.23 17.31
CA PHE A 171 5.43 4.63 16.61
C PHE A 171 4.32 5.67 16.31
N TRP A 172 3.95 6.47 17.30
CA TRP A 172 2.94 7.53 17.17
C TRP A 172 3.31 8.63 16.20
N GLU A 173 4.53 9.12 16.35
CA GLU A 173 5.07 10.16 15.49
C GLU A 173 5.10 9.68 14.04
N ARG A 174 5.57 8.44 13.81
CA ARG A 174 5.67 7.84 12.47
C ARG A 174 4.29 7.51 11.89
N LYS A 175 3.31 7.14 12.71
CA LYS A 175 1.90 6.99 12.27
C LYS A 175 1.32 8.31 11.75
N ASN A 176 1.45 9.39 12.53
CA ASN A 176 0.95 10.70 12.12
C ASN A 176 1.69 11.19 10.86
N THR A 177 3.00 10.96 10.80
CA THR A 177 3.83 11.27 9.63
C THR A 177 3.35 10.49 8.39
N ALA A 178 3.01 9.20 8.53
CA ALA A 178 2.51 8.41 7.41
C ALA A 178 1.20 9.00 6.81
N HIS A 179 0.30 9.49 7.66
CA HIS A 179 -0.90 10.18 7.19
C HIS A 179 -0.59 11.52 6.55
N GLU A 180 0.32 12.32 7.12
CA GLU A 180 0.74 13.60 6.53
C GLU A 180 1.38 13.39 5.16
N VAL A 181 2.29 12.42 5.04
CA VAL A 181 2.93 12.04 3.77
C VAL A 181 1.90 11.63 2.73
N GLY A 182 0.92 10.82 3.11
CA GLY A 182 -0.16 10.39 2.22
C GLY A 182 -1.09 11.53 1.80
N LEU A 183 -1.39 12.48 2.69
CA LEU A 183 -2.34 13.58 2.43
C LEU A 183 -1.78 14.62 1.44
N GLN A 184 -0.46 14.79 1.40
CA GLN A 184 0.18 15.87 0.65
C GLN A 184 0.69 15.40 -0.73
N GLY A 185 2.00 15.19 -0.89
CA GLY A 185 2.63 15.08 -2.21
C GLY A 185 2.52 13.72 -2.89
N VAL A 186 2.18 12.64 -2.17
CA VAL A 186 2.16 11.28 -2.75
C VAL A 186 1.07 11.13 -3.82
N THR A 187 -0.08 11.79 -3.66
CA THR A 187 -1.17 11.73 -4.64
C THR A 187 -0.75 12.27 -6.02
N GLU A 188 0.07 13.32 -6.09
CA GLU A 188 0.59 13.84 -7.38
C GLU A 188 1.39 12.77 -8.12
N LEU A 189 2.34 12.14 -7.43
CA LEU A 189 3.19 11.08 -7.99
C LEU A 189 2.33 9.94 -8.54
N LEU A 190 1.37 9.47 -7.74
CA LEU A 190 0.47 8.38 -8.11
C LEU A 190 -0.31 8.71 -9.39
N LEU A 191 -0.96 9.88 -9.45
CA LEU A 191 -1.74 10.29 -10.62
C LEU A 191 -0.88 10.42 -11.89
N ARG A 192 0.34 10.96 -11.79
CA ARG A 192 1.26 11.06 -12.94
C ARG A 192 1.73 9.69 -13.44
N LEU A 193 1.95 8.72 -12.57
CA LEU A 193 2.31 7.35 -12.98
C LEU A 193 1.14 6.65 -13.66
N GLU A 194 -0.08 6.86 -13.18
CA GLU A 194 -1.29 6.35 -13.84
C GLU A 194 -1.44 6.98 -15.24
N GLU A 195 -1.13 8.26 -15.39
CA GLU A 195 -1.08 8.91 -16.70
C GLU A 195 -0.05 8.21 -17.62
N ILE A 196 1.19 8.02 -17.14
CA ILE A 196 2.28 7.38 -17.90
C ILE A 196 1.88 6.01 -18.45
N VAL A 197 1.27 5.15 -17.63
CA VAL A 197 0.88 3.80 -18.11
C VAL A 197 -0.21 3.84 -19.19
N ASN A 198 -0.96 4.94 -19.29
CA ASN A 198 -2.04 5.11 -20.26
C ASN A 198 -1.60 5.84 -21.55
N VAL A 199 -0.38 6.37 -21.63
CA VAL A 199 0.11 7.17 -22.78
C VAL A 199 -0.01 6.41 -24.09
N LYS A 200 0.55 5.19 -24.17
CA LYS A 200 0.48 4.37 -25.39
C LYS A 200 -0.96 4.11 -25.82
N THR A 201 -1.82 3.65 -24.91
CA THR A 201 -3.25 3.46 -25.19
C THR A 201 -3.93 4.77 -25.66
N GLY A 202 -3.48 5.93 -25.16
CA GLY A 202 -3.90 7.25 -25.64
C GLY A 202 -3.60 7.49 -27.12
N MET A 203 -2.41 7.07 -27.57
CA MET A 203 -1.89 7.24 -28.93
C MET A 203 -2.39 6.20 -29.95
N GLU A 204 -2.88 5.05 -29.48
CA GLU A 204 -3.38 3.97 -30.33
C GLU A 204 -4.66 4.34 -31.10
N THR A 205 -4.69 3.99 -32.39
CA THR A 205 -5.84 4.22 -33.28
C THR A 205 -6.78 3.01 -33.38
N ILE A 206 -6.36 1.85 -32.89
CA ILE A 206 -7.15 0.60 -32.92
C ILE A 206 -8.35 0.72 -31.96
N VAL A 207 -9.51 0.21 -32.39
CA VAL A 207 -10.75 0.17 -31.59
C VAL A 207 -11.23 -1.28 -31.43
N PRO A 208 -11.43 -1.79 -30.19
CA PRO A 208 -11.18 -1.11 -28.92
C PRO A 208 -9.67 -0.91 -28.68
N LYS A 209 -9.32 0.18 -27.98
CA LYS A 209 -7.92 0.51 -27.67
C LYS A 209 -7.29 -0.61 -26.85
N PRO A 210 -6.08 -1.10 -27.22
CA PRO A 210 -5.40 -2.13 -26.44
C PRO A 210 -5.01 -1.53 -25.10
N ARG A 211 -5.54 -2.12 -24.02
CA ARG A 211 -5.12 -1.83 -22.65
C ARG A 211 -4.18 -2.95 -22.26
N ASN A 212 -2.89 -2.82 -22.53
CA ASN A 212 -1.90 -3.86 -22.18
C ASN A 212 -1.00 -3.42 -21.01
N SER A 213 -0.71 -2.12 -20.93
CA SER A 213 0.03 -1.53 -19.80
C SER A 213 -0.77 -1.59 -18.50
N ARG A 214 -0.10 -1.88 -17.39
CA ARG A 214 -0.71 -2.06 -16.07
C ARG A 214 0.01 -1.28 -14.99
N PHE A 215 -0.75 -0.82 -14.01
CA PHE A 215 -0.25 -0.13 -12.83
C PHE A 215 -0.78 -0.74 -11.54
N ILE A 216 0.14 -1.27 -10.74
CA ILE A 216 -0.13 -1.89 -9.44
C ILE A 216 0.56 -1.07 -8.37
N VAL A 217 -0.17 -0.74 -7.31
CA VAL A 217 0.37 0.02 -6.17
C VAL A 217 0.27 -0.80 -4.90
N ILE A 218 1.37 -0.91 -4.17
CA ILE A 218 1.48 -1.74 -2.99
C ILE A 218 1.97 -0.89 -1.82
N GLY A 219 1.28 -0.97 -0.69
CA GLY A 219 1.70 -0.34 0.56
C GLY A 219 1.77 -1.36 1.67
N HIS A 220 2.88 -1.40 2.41
CA HIS A 220 3.06 -2.28 3.56
C HIS A 220 3.01 -1.50 4.89
N SER A 221 2.32 -2.03 5.91
CA SER A 221 2.32 -1.42 7.24
C SER A 221 1.91 0.07 7.20
N PHE A 222 2.72 0.99 7.73
CA PHE A 222 2.48 2.44 7.58
C PHE A 222 2.59 2.94 6.13
N GLY A 223 3.32 2.27 5.24
CA GLY A 223 3.24 2.55 3.80
C GLY A 223 1.86 2.23 3.22
N GLY A 224 1.14 1.26 3.81
CA GLY A 224 -0.27 1.05 3.54
C GLY A 224 -1.15 2.21 4.00
N ALA A 225 -0.83 2.84 5.14
CA ALA A 225 -1.50 4.04 5.62
C ALA A 225 -1.24 5.26 4.72
N VAL A 226 0.02 5.48 4.27
CA VAL A 226 0.39 6.49 3.27
C VAL A 226 -0.45 6.30 2.01
N LEU A 227 -0.41 5.08 1.44
CA LEU A 227 -1.08 4.77 0.18
C LEU A 227 -2.60 4.92 0.28
N TYR A 228 -3.21 4.39 1.35
CA TYR A 228 -4.64 4.51 1.57
C TYR A 228 -5.07 5.97 1.73
N THR A 229 -4.33 6.74 2.54
CA THR A 229 -4.62 8.16 2.77
C THR A 229 -4.59 8.96 1.45
N ALA A 230 -3.60 8.67 0.59
CA ALA A 230 -3.43 9.33 -0.71
C ALA A 230 -4.54 8.99 -1.74
N LEU A 231 -5.18 7.83 -1.61
CA LEU A 231 -6.09 7.29 -2.63
C LEU A 231 -7.56 7.21 -2.22
N GLN A 232 -7.91 7.22 -0.94
CA GLN A 232 -9.29 6.99 -0.47
C GLN A 232 -10.32 7.89 -1.17
N GLN A 233 -10.02 9.19 -1.35
CA GLN A 233 -10.92 10.15 -2.00
C GLN A 233 -10.98 9.93 -3.52
N VAL A 234 -9.83 9.62 -4.15
CA VAL A 234 -9.76 9.29 -5.59
C VAL A 234 -10.57 8.03 -5.88
N MET A 235 -10.47 7.02 -5.02
CA MET A 235 -11.22 5.78 -5.19
C MET A 235 -12.71 5.97 -4.95
N ALA A 236 -13.10 6.76 -3.94
CA ALA A 236 -14.51 7.09 -3.70
C ALA A 236 -15.13 7.84 -4.90
N ASP A 237 -14.45 8.85 -5.43
CA ASP A 237 -14.88 9.58 -6.63
C ASP A 237 -15.07 8.65 -7.83
N ARG A 238 -14.09 7.78 -8.09
CA ARG A 238 -14.14 6.84 -9.23
C ARG A 238 -15.15 5.73 -9.05
N PHE A 239 -15.43 5.34 -7.81
CA PHE A 239 -16.42 4.32 -7.49
C PHE A 239 -17.84 4.83 -7.70
N VAL A 240 -18.11 6.08 -7.30
CA VAL A 240 -19.43 6.72 -7.49
C VAL A 240 -19.60 7.17 -8.95
N ASP A 241 -18.52 7.63 -9.59
CA ASP A 241 -18.46 8.10 -10.99
C ASP A 241 -19.61 9.06 -11.35
N SER A 242 -19.70 10.20 -10.64
CA SER A 242 -20.81 11.16 -10.78
C SER A 242 -20.73 12.06 -12.02
N ARG A 243 -19.98 11.67 -13.07
CA ARG A 243 -19.83 12.47 -14.30
C ARG A 243 -21.13 12.48 -15.12
N PRO A 244 -21.40 13.55 -15.90
CA PRO A 244 -22.58 13.60 -16.77
C PRO A 244 -22.67 12.38 -17.69
N ASN A 245 -23.88 11.85 -17.86
CA ASN A 245 -24.18 10.65 -18.67
C ASN A 245 -23.56 9.33 -18.14
N LYS A 246 -23.03 9.32 -16.91
CA LYS A 246 -22.74 8.07 -16.20
C LYS A 246 -23.96 7.65 -15.39
N ILE A 247 -24.26 6.36 -15.48
CA ILE A 247 -25.32 5.69 -14.72
C ILE A 247 -24.67 4.62 -13.85
N PHE A 248 -25.35 4.21 -12.79
CA PHE A 248 -24.95 3.14 -11.86
C PHE A 248 -24.85 1.74 -12.49
N SER A 249 -24.76 1.63 -13.82
CA SER A 249 -24.82 0.38 -14.57
C SER A 249 -23.48 -0.03 -15.20
N ASP A 250 -22.36 0.46 -14.68
CA ASP A 250 -21.01 0.12 -15.14
C ASP A 250 -20.20 -0.43 -13.96
N ASP A 251 -19.06 -1.06 -14.25
CA ASP A 251 -18.16 -1.56 -13.21
C ASP A 251 -17.61 -0.42 -12.37
N ALA A 252 -17.53 -0.67 -11.06
CA ALA A 252 -16.84 0.21 -10.13
C ALA A 252 -15.36 0.35 -10.52
N LYS A 253 -14.94 1.61 -10.65
CA LYS A 253 -13.55 1.95 -11.01
C LYS A 253 -12.71 2.09 -9.75
N GLY A 254 -11.41 1.90 -9.92
CA GLY A 254 -10.41 2.06 -8.88
C GLY A 254 -9.30 3.00 -9.31
N PHE A 255 -8.17 2.89 -8.63
CA PHE A 255 -6.93 3.56 -8.99
C PHE A 255 -5.95 2.55 -9.59
N GLY A 256 -5.34 2.88 -10.74
CA GLY A 256 -4.58 1.93 -11.54
C GLY A 256 -5.42 0.69 -11.87
N ASP A 257 -4.76 -0.47 -11.90
CA ASP A 257 -5.42 -1.76 -12.10
C ASP A 257 -5.69 -2.48 -10.78
N LEU A 258 -4.80 -2.34 -9.78
CA LEU A 258 -4.95 -2.93 -8.46
C LEU A 258 -4.19 -2.16 -7.38
N VAL A 259 -4.87 -1.89 -6.25
CA VAL A 259 -4.27 -1.42 -5.00
C VAL A 259 -4.12 -2.60 -4.04
N VAL A 260 -2.92 -2.83 -3.52
CA VAL A 260 -2.63 -3.91 -2.56
C VAL A 260 -2.12 -3.31 -1.26
N LEU A 261 -2.77 -3.62 -0.15
CA LEU A 261 -2.38 -3.16 1.19
C LEU A 261 -1.99 -4.38 2.02
N MET A 262 -0.68 -4.51 2.30
CA MET A 262 -0.11 -5.63 3.02
C MET A 262 0.04 -5.28 4.49
N ASN A 263 -0.63 -6.01 5.38
CA ASN A 263 -0.63 -5.79 6.82
C ASN A 263 -0.75 -4.28 7.18
N PRO A 264 -1.71 -3.54 6.61
CA PRO A 264 -1.72 -2.09 6.73
C PRO A 264 -1.99 -1.62 8.16
N ALA A 265 -1.25 -0.60 8.57
CA ALA A 265 -1.31 -0.03 9.92
C ALA A 265 -2.10 1.29 9.94
N PHE A 266 -3.39 1.23 9.62
CA PHE A 266 -4.33 2.34 9.79
C PHE A 266 -5.68 1.85 10.35
N GLU A 267 -6.42 2.77 10.97
CA GLU A 267 -7.67 2.51 11.68
C GLU A 267 -8.76 1.99 10.74
N ALA A 268 -9.52 0.98 11.18
CA ALA A 268 -10.66 0.49 10.42
C ALA A 268 -11.67 1.61 10.13
N MET A 269 -11.85 2.55 11.06
CA MET A 269 -12.72 3.72 10.88
C MET A 269 -12.46 4.50 9.60
N ARG A 270 -11.19 4.62 9.17
CA ARG A 270 -10.84 5.34 7.93
C ARG A 270 -11.38 4.64 6.69
N PHE A 271 -11.63 3.33 6.76
CA PHE A 271 -12.21 2.55 5.67
C PHE A 271 -13.72 2.66 5.54
N ALA A 272 -14.40 3.19 6.56
CA ALA A 272 -15.86 3.19 6.67
C ALA A 272 -16.55 3.74 5.41
N THR A 273 -16.04 4.84 4.84
CA THR A 273 -16.64 5.43 3.64
C THR A 273 -16.57 4.51 2.42
N LEU A 274 -15.41 3.90 2.13
CA LEU A 274 -15.28 2.97 1.01
C LEU A 274 -16.09 1.70 1.23
N TYR A 275 -16.15 1.21 2.48
CA TYR A 275 -17.00 0.10 2.83
C TYR A 275 -18.48 0.43 2.58
N ASP A 276 -18.96 1.57 3.09
CA ASP A 276 -20.36 2.00 3.00
C ASP A 276 -20.82 2.18 1.54
N ILE A 277 -20.02 2.84 0.69
CA ILE A 277 -20.37 2.98 -0.74
C ILE A 277 -20.36 1.62 -1.45
N SER A 278 -19.49 0.69 -1.05
CA SER A 278 -19.44 -0.67 -1.61
C SER A 278 -20.62 -1.55 -1.22
N GLN A 279 -21.25 -1.26 -0.08
CA GLN A 279 -22.40 -1.99 0.45
C GLN A 279 -23.72 -1.27 0.21
N GLN A 280 -23.71 -0.09 -0.43
CA GLN A 280 -24.91 0.73 -0.58
C GLN A 280 -26.03 -0.05 -1.29
N SER A 281 -27.16 -0.16 -0.61
CA SER A 281 -28.37 -0.87 -1.07
C SER A 281 -28.13 -2.33 -1.48
N CYS A 282 -27.05 -2.96 -1.01
CA CYS A 282 -26.64 -4.31 -1.40
C CYS A 282 -26.67 -4.54 -2.91
N ARG A 283 -26.13 -3.56 -3.66
CA ARG A 283 -26.05 -3.61 -5.12
C ARG A 283 -25.35 -4.87 -5.62
N HIS A 284 -25.86 -5.45 -6.70
CA HIS A 284 -25.14 -6.50 -7.41
C HIS A 284 -24.02 -5.90 -8.26
N TYR A 285 -22.93 -6.63 -8.38
CA TYR A 285 -21.82 -6.29 -9.26
C TYR A 285 -21.91 -7.09 -10.55
N PHE A 286 -21.47 -6.51 -11.66
CA PHE A 286 -21.48 -7.21 -12.94
C PHE A 286 -20.46 -8.36 -12.91
N PRO A 287 -20.68 -9.44 -13.70
CA PRO A 287 -19.69 -10.52 -13.84
C PRO A 287 -18.31 -10.05 -14.31
N SER A 288 -18.23 -8.87 -14.93
CA SER A 288 -16.98 -8.21 -15.35
C SER A 288 -16.26 -7.47 -14.24
N GLN A 289 -16.87 -7.29 -13.06
CA GLN A 289 -16.28 -6.54 -11.96
C GLN A 289 -15.02 -7.24 -11.44
N LEU A 290 -13.90 -6.55 -11.59
CA LEU A 290 -12.57 -6.99 -11.15
C LEU A 290 -12.25 -6.41 -9.75
N PRO A 291 -11.34 -7.05 -9.00
CA PRO A 291 -10.84 -6.48 -7.75
C PRO A 291 -10.11 -5.17 -8.04
N ARG A 292 -10.35 -4.15 -7.22
CA ARG A 292 -9.72 -2.82 -7.30
C ARG A 292 -8.86 -2.53 -6.07
N MET A 293 -9.19 -3.11 -4.93
CA MET A 293 -8.38 -3.07 -3.72
C MET A 293 -8.36 -4.46 -3.08
N ALA A 294 -7.17 -4.91 -2.68
CA ALA A 294 -7.00 -6.08 -1.85
C ALA A 294 -6.18 -5.71 -0.60
N VAL A 295 -6.81 -5.82 0.56
CA VAL A 295 -6.18 -5.65 1.87
C VAL A 295 -5.88 -7.04 2.39
N LEU A 296 -4.61 -7.38 2.58
CA LEU A 296 -4.17 -8.69 3.06
C LEU A 296 -3.57 -8.51 4.45
N THR A 297 -4.22 -9.05 5.47
CA THR A 297 -3.73 -8.97 6.86
C THR A 297 -3.56 -10.35 7.46
N SER A 298 -2.36 -10.64 7.98
CA SER A 298 -2.04 -11.92 8.60
C SER A 298 -2.66 -12.10 9.98
N GLU A 299 -3.13 -13.31 10.28
CA GLU A 299 -3.46 -13.76 11.63
C GLU A 299 -2.32 -13.60 12.65
N LYS A 300 -1.08 -13.72 12.16
CA LYS A 300 0.16 -13.62 12.94
C LYS A 300 0.79 -12.24 12.90
N ASP A 301 0.09 -11.24 12.38
CA ASP A 301 0.51 -9.86 12.51
C ASP A 301 0.25 -9.33 13.92
N TYR A 302 1.11 -9.70 14.86
CA TYR A 302 0.99 -9.22 16.24
C TYR A 302 1.27 -7.73 16.39
N ALA A 303 1.98 -7.11 15.45
CA ALA A 303 2.29 -5.68 15.51
C ALA A 303 1.00 -4.86 15.32
N THR A 304 0.24 -5.13 14.26
CA THR A 304 -1.02 -4.41 14.04
C THR A 304 -2.16 -4.92 14.94
N ARG A 305 -2.12 -6.20 15.37
CA ARG A 305 -3.13 -6.75 16.28
C ARG A 305 -3.06 -6.20 17.71
N TYR A 306 -1.87 -5.96 18.24
CA TYR A 306 -1.70 -5.61 19.66
C TYR A 306 -1.01 -4.27 19.89
N ALA A 307 0.09 -3.99 19.20
CA ALA A 307 0.82 -2.74 19.42
C ALA A 307 0.01 -1.54 18.92
N PHE A 308 -0.66 -1.68 17.76
CA PHE A 308 -1.48 -0.58 17.21
C PHE A 308 -2.69 -0.21 18.10
N PRO A 309 -3.51 -1.14 18.61
CA PRO A 309 -4.61 -0.79 19.53
C PRO A 309 -4.15 -0.26 20.88
N ILE A 310 -3.07 -0.81 21.45
CA ILE A 310 -2.49 -0.32 22.71
C ILE A 310 -1.99 1.10 22.54
N GLY A 311 -1.33 1.39 21.40
CA GLY A 311 -1.11 2.75 20.96
C GLY A 311 -2.44 3.48 21.00
N ARG A 312 -3.32 3.24 20.02
CA ARG A 312 -4.52 4.07 19.80
C ARG A 312 -5.34 4.39 21.05
N PHE A 313 -5.49 3.43 21.97
CA PHE A 313 -6.19 3.65 23.24
C PHE A 313 -5.75 4.93 23.99
N PHE A 314 -4.44 5.26 24.02
CA PHE A 314 -3.96 6.45 24.73
C PHE A 314 -4.23 7.77 24.01
N SER A 315 -4.39 7.75 22.67
CA SER A 315 -4.66 8.98 21.91
C SER A 315 -6.15 9.29 21.78
N THR A 316 -7.03 8.31 21.99
CA THR A 316 -8.48 8.43 21.80
C THR A 316 -9.27 8.65 23.09
N ILE A 317 -8.61 8.76 24.25
CA ILE A 317 -9.27 8.87 25.57
C ILE A 317 -10.27 10.05 25.66
N PHE A 318 -10.05 11.11 24.90
CA PHE A 318 -10.92 12.30 24.86
C PHE A 318 -11.77 12.41 23.58
N GLU A 319 -11.73 11.40 22.70
CA GLU A 319 -12.57 11.38 21.50
C GLU A 319 -13.98 10.88 21.85
N THR A 320 -15.01 11.47 21.24
CA THR A 320 -16.40 11.01 21.38
C THR A 320 -16.72 10.00 20.30
N HIS A 321 -17.14 8.81 20.70
CA HIS A 321 -17.52 7.73 19.79
C HIS A 321 -19.00 7.39 19.95
N THR A 322 -19.68 7.08 18.84
CA THR A 322 -21.05 6.54 18.82
C THR A 322 -21.05 5.09 18.33
N THR A 323 -22.20 4.42 18.42
CA THR A 323 -22.46 3.18 17.70
C THR A 323 -23.12 3.51 16.37
N LEU A 324 -22.51 3.08 15.27
CA LEU A 324 -23.03 3.22 13.92
C LEU A 324 -23.89 2.01 13.56
N LYS A 325 -25.12 2.28 13.10
CA LYS A 325 -25.95 1.26 12.47
C LYS A 325 -25.51 1.08 11.02
N ARG A 326 -25.22 -0.16 10.63
CA ARG A 326 -24.81 -0.57 9.28
C ARG A 326 -25.45 -1.90 8.91
N HIS A 327 -25.10 -2.44 7.76
CA HIS A 327 -25.56 -3.75 7.31
C HIS A 327 -24.47 -4.50 6.57
N HIS A 328 -24.50 -5.82 6.70
CA HIS A 328 -23.83 -6.77 5.81
C HIS A 328 -24.77 -7.16 4.69
N CYS A 329 -24.25 -7.36 3.48
CA CYS A 329 -25.04 -7.81 2.34
C CYS A 329 -24.89 -9.31 2.12
N THR A 330 -25.74 -10.07 2.82
CA THR A 330 -25.71 -11.55 2.83
C THR A 330 -26.55 -12.15 1.70
N ALA A 331 -26.44 -13.47 1.50
CA ALA A 331 -27.25 -14.21 0.54
C ALA A 331 -28.76 -14.09 0.81
N SER A 332 -29.17 -13.90 2.07
CA SER A 332 -30.57 -13.72 2.47
C SER A 332 -31.03 -12.25 2.48
N GLY A 333 -30.17 -11.33 2.00
CA GLY A 333 -30.42 -9.89 1.98
C GLY A 333 -29.60 -9.11 3.02
N PRO A 334 -29.93 -7.82 3.24
CA PRO A 334 -29.25 -6.98 4.21
C PRO A 334 -29.44 -7.51 5.65
N LYS A 335 -28.35 -7.74 6.37
CA LYS A 335 -28.33 -8.11 7.79
C LYS A 335 -27.78 -6.94 8.59
N GLU A 336 -28.57 -6.40 9.51
CA GLU A 336 -28.15 -5.27 10.33
C GLU A 336 -26.96 -5.65 11.23
N ILE A 337 -26.01 -4.73 11.35
CA ILE A 337 -24.87 -4.81 12.25
C ILE A 337 -24.69 -3.47 12.98
N PHE A 338 -24.04 -3.53 14.14
CA PHE A 338 -23.68 -2.36 14.92
C PHE A 338 -22.16 -2.27 15.00
N ILE A 339 -21.62 -1.12 14.61
CA ILE A 339 -20.19 -0.84 14.62
C ILE A 339 -19.93 0.15 15.76
N ASP A 340 -19.12 -0.25 16.74
CA ASP A 340 -18.59 0.68 17.74
C ASP A 340 -17.49 1.53 17.10
N GLU A 341 -17.68 2.84 17.04
CA GLU A 341 -16.71 3.72 16.40
C GLU A 341 -15.36 3.71 17.11
N GLY A 342 -15.35 3.58 18.44
CA GLY A 342 -14.11 3.52 19.21
C GLY A 342 -13.36 2.21 18.95
N GLU A 343 -14.07 1.09 18.80
CA GLU A 343 -13.45 -0.19 18.42
C GLU A 343 -12.86 -0.13 17.02
N ALA A 344 -13.60 0.40 16.04
CA ALA A 344 -13.12 0.59 14.67
C ALA A 344 -11.97 1.59 14.59
N ASP A 345 -11.88 2.56 15.51
CA ASP A 345 -10.79 3.52 15.57
C ASP A 345 -9.52 2.98 16.28
N ARG A 346 -9.69 2.04 17.22
CA ARG A 346 -8.57 1.39 17.90
C ARG A 346 -7.96 0.24 17.11
N ASN A 347 -8.76 -0.49 16.34
CA ASN A 347 -8.28 -1.65 15.58
C ASN A 347 -7.84 -1.25 14.17
N THR A 348 -6.85 -1.95 13.63
CA THR A 348 -6.52 -1.83 12.22
C THR A 348 -7.60 -2.47 11.35
N ILE A 349 -7.73 -1.99 10.10
CA ILE A 349 -8.71 -2.51 9.13
C ILE A 349 -8.72 -4.05 9.00
N GLY A 350 -7.54 -4.68 9.10
CA GLY A 350 -7.40 -6.13 8.95
C GLY A 350 -7.71 -6.94 10.21
N HIS A 351 -7.82 -6.30 11.37
CA HIS A 351 -8.21 -6.92 12.64
C HIS A 351 -9.58 -6.45 13.13
N PHE A 352 -10.36 -5.80 12.25
CA PHE A 352 -11.71 -5.37 12.54
C PHE A 352 -12.71 -6.25 11.79
N GLU A 353 -13.20 -7.30 12.48
CA GLU A 353 -14.07 -8.34 11.94
C GLU A 353 -15.27 -7.81 11.11
N PRO A 354 -15.98 -6.72 11.50
CA PRO A 354 -17.12 -6.25 10.74
C PRO A 354 -16.81 -5.83 9.31
N TYR A 355 -15.55 -5.52 8.98
CA TYR A 355 -15.11 -5.15 7.63
C TYR A 355 -14.42 -6.30 6.88
N LEU A 356 -14.25 -7.48 7.49
CA LEU A 356 -13.69 -8.62 6.79
C LEU A 356 -14.67 -9.14 5.73
N THR A 357 -14.13 -9.39 4.55
CA THR A 357 -14.90 -9.84 3.39
C THR A 357 -14.52 -11.24 2.94
N HIS A 358 -13.25 -11.62 3.14
CA HIS A 358 -12.69 -12.88 2.68
C HIS A 358 -11.66 -13.42 3.67
N GLU A 359 -11.40 -14.71 3.57
CA GLU A 359 -10.25 -15.39 4.15
C GLU A 359 -9.36 -15.97 3.04
N LEU A 360 -8.05 -15.99 3.26
CA LEU A 360 -7.08 -16.63 2.38
C LEU A 360 -6.32 -17.70 3.15
N VAL A 361 -6.52 -18.96 2.75
CA VAL A 361 -5.94 -20.14 3.42
C VAL A 361 -5.09 -20.94 2.43
N PRO A 362 -4.12 -21.76 2.88
CA PRO A 362 -3.42 -22.68 1.99
C PRO A 362 -4.41 -23.64 1.33
N ALA A 363 -4.27 -23.83 0.02
CA ALA A 363 -5.11 -24.79 -0.71
C ALA A 363 -4.85 -26.21 -0.19
N THR A 364 -5.90 -27.01 -0.10
CA THR A 364 -5.78 -28.41 0.36
C THR A 364 -4.94 -29.24 -0.62
N THR A 365 -5.02 -28.92 -1.92
CA THR A 365 -4.22 -29.55 -2.97
C THR A 365 -3.61 -28.46 -3.84
N LYS A 366 -2.28 -28.43 -3.91
CA LYS A 366 -1.53 -27.54 -4.79
C LYS A 366 -1.76 -27.94 -6.25
N GLN A 367 -2.31 -27.03 -7.05
CA GLN A 367 -2.55 -27.22 -8.47
C GLN A 367 -1.69 -26.24 -9.27
N LEU A 368 -0.46 -26.67 -9.55
CA LEU A 368 0.47 -25.90 -10.39
C LEU A 368 -0.11 -25.71 -11.78
N ARG A 369 -0.04 -24.49 -12.31
CA ARG A 369 -0.46 -24.19 -13.67
C ARG A 369 0.52 -24.78 -14.68
N GLY A 370 -0.03 -25.49 -15.65
CA GLY A 370 0.68 -25.89 -16.85
C GLY A 370 1.03 -24.70 -17.73
N SER A 371 1.89 -24.93 -18.73
CA SER A 371 2.28 -23.93 -19.74
C SER A 371 1.12 -23.47 -20.63
N ASP A 372 -0.03 -24.15 -20.59
CA ASP A 372 -1.25 -23.90 -21.34
C ASP A 372 -2.33 -23.13 -20.53
N PHE A 373 -1.99 -22.65 -19.33
CA PHE A 373 -2.97 -22.00 -18.45
C PHE A 373 -3.62 -20.78 -19.12
N SER A 374 -4.93 -20.89 -19.31
CA SER A 374 -5.74 -19.81 -19.85
C SER A 374 -6.16 -18.88 -18.73
N TYR A 375 -5.61 -17.66 -18.70
CA TYR A 375 -6.06 -16.62 -17.79
C TYR A 375 -7.57 -16.31 -17.92
N ARG A 376 -8.18 -16.59 -19.09
CA ARG A 376 -9.64 -16.49 -19.24
C ARG A 376 -10.40 -17.46 -18.35
N GLN A 377 -9.85 -18.64 -18.09
CA GLN A 377 -10.44 -19.57 -17.16
C GLN A 377 -10.47 -18.97 -15.75
N LEU A 378 -9.41 -18.28 -15.33
CA LEU A 378 -9.36 -17.59 -14.05
C LEU A 378 -10.46 -16.52 -13.94
N GLN A 379 -10.67 -15.71 -14.99
CA GLN A 379 -11.77 -14.74 -15.03
C GLN A 379 -13.16 -15.39 -14.98
N ASN A 380 -13.36 -16.48 -15.72
CA ASN A 380 -14.62 -17.23 -15.70
C ASN A 380 -14.92 -17.84 -14.31
N THR A 381 -13.87 -18.22 -13.57
CA THR A 381 -14.03 -18.68 -12.19
C THR A 381 -14.29 -17.49 -11.26
N TRP A 382 -13.57 -16.37 -11.44
CA TRP A 382 -13.78 -15.13 -10.68
C TRP A 382 -15.23 -14.64 -10.80
N SER A 383 -15.79 -14.62 -12.01
CA SER A 383 -17.15 -14.10 -12.30
C SER A 383 -18.29 -14.95 -11.70
N LYS A 384 -17.97 -16.12 -11.15
CA LYS A 384 -18.94 -17.07 -10.57
C LYS A 384 -18.88 -17.13 -9.05
N GLN A 385 -18.23 -16.15 -8.42
CA GLN A 385 -18.21 -16.05 -6.96
C GLN A 385 -19.63 -16.00 -6.39
N THR A 386 -19.79 -16.66 -5.25
CA THR A 386 -21.03 -16.70 -4.48
C THR A 386 -20.71 -16.31 -3.04
N HIS A 387 -21.73 -15.93 -2.27
CA HIS A 387 -21.60 -15.84 -0.81
C HIS A 387 -21.11 -17.18 -0.26
N GLU A 388 -20.20 -17.14 0.71
CA GLU A 388 -19.64 -18.34 1.35
C GLU A 388 -18.95 -19.31 0.38
N GLY A 389 -18.69 -18.85 -0.86
CA GLY A 389 -18.01 -19.62 -1.89
C GLY A 389 -16.50 -19.63 -1.70
N THR A 390 -15.86 -20.68 -2.20
CA THR A 390 -14.40 -20.81 -2.26
C THR A 390 -13.92 -20.68 -3.69
N LEU A 391 -12.93 -19.81 -3.91
CA LEU A 391 -12.23 -19.65 -5.16
C LEU A 391 -10.82 -20.24 -5.02
N HIS A 392 -10.58 -21.32 -5.75
CA HIS A 392 -9.30 -22.03 -5.76
C HIS A 392 -8.28 -21.34 -6.69
N PHE A 393 -7.12 -20.99 -6.14
CA PHE A 393 -5.92 -20.59 -6.87
C PHE A 393 -4.87 -21.73 -6.82
N GLU A 394 -3.65 -21.52 -7.32
CA GLU A 394 -2.65 -22.59 -7.39
C GLU A 394 -2.32 -23.21 -6.02
N ASP A 395 -2.07 -22.34 -5.04
CA ASP A 395 -1.53 -22.69 -3.73
C ASP A 395 -2.41 -22.22 -2.57
N VAL A 396 -3.48 -21.48 -2.88
CA VAL A 396 -4.33 -20.82 -1.89
C VAL A 396 -5.80 -20.89 -2.28
N ASP A 397 -6.66 -20.90 -1.27
CA ASP A 397 -8.11 -20.82 -1.41
C ASP A 397 -8.58 -19.47 -0.85
N LEU A 398 -9.30 -18.71 -1.67
CA LEU A 398 -9.95 -17.47 -1.26
C LEU A 398 -11.41 -17.77 -0.92
N ILE A 399 -11.78 -17.63 0.35
CA ILE A 399 -13.09 -17.96 0.89
C ILE A 399 -13.85 -16.66 1.12
N HIS A 400 -15.02 -16.50 0.50
CA HIS A 400 -15.86 -15.31 0.70
C HIS A 400 -16.68 -15.43 1.99
N LEU A 401 -16.60 -14.48 2.92
CA LEU A 401 -17.21 -14.61 4.27
C LEU A 401 -18.73 -14.36 4.32
N GLY A 402 -19.33 -13.92 3.22
CA GLY A 402 -20.78 -13.69 3.12
C GLY A 402 -21.24 -12.34 3.67
N ASN A 403 -20.30 -11.51 4.15
CA ASN A 403 -20.58 -10.18 4.70
C ASN A 403 -20.84 -9.11 3.62
N THR A 404 -20.44 -9.38 2.37
CA THR A 404 -20.57 -8.47 1.23
C THR A 404 -21.21 -9.16 0.03
N GLN A 405 -21.66 -8.39 -0.96
CA GLN A 405 -22.04 -8.96 -2.25
C GLN A 405 -20.82 -9.58 -2.96
N PRO A 406 -20.96 -10.74 -3.62
CA PRO A 406 -19.92 -11.30 -4.47
C PRO A 406 -19.45 -10.30 -5.52
N LEU A 407 -18.19 -10.41 -5.91
CA LEU A 407 -17.52 -9.49 -6.84
C LEU A 407 -17.40 -8.04 -6.32
N ASN A 408 -17.57 -7.79 -5.02
CA ASN A 408 -17.21 -6.50 -4.44
C ASN A 408 -15.75 -6.16 -4.83
N PRO A 409 -15.49 -4.98 -5.44
CA PRO A 409 -14.14 -4.60 -5.86
C PRO A 409 -13.16 -4.39 -4.70
N TYR A 410 -13.64 -4.25 -3.47
CA TYR A 410 -12.81 -4.05 -2.29
C TYR A 410 -12.80 -5.31 -1.43
N LEU A 411 -11.67 -6.01 -1.47
CA LEU A 411 -11.44 -7.22 -0.69
C LEU A 411 -10.66 -6.85 0.57
N ASN A 412 -11.26 -7.03 1.73
CA ASN A 412 -10.54 -7.11 3.00
C ASN A 412 -10.38 -8.58 3.38
N ILE A 413 -9.15 -9.07 3.28
CA ILE A 413 -8.77 -10.48 3.27
C ILE A 413 -7.97 -10.78 4.53
N TYR A 414 -8.48 -11.68 5.36
CA TYR A 414 -7.77 -12.21 6.52
C TYR A 414 -6.95 -13.44 6.10
N VAL A 415 -5.64 -13.42 6.36
CA VAL A 415 -4.69 -14.36 5.76
C VAL A 415 -4.14 -15.32 6.81
N ASP A 416 -4.20 -16.62 6.53
CA ASP A 416 -3.64 -17.67 7.37
C ASP A 416 -2.15 -17.42 7.65
N GLY A 417 -1.76 -17.57 8.92
CA GLY A 417 -0.39 -17.36 9.38
C GLY A 417 0.67 -18.34 8.82
N LYS A 418 0.30 -19.30 7.97
CA LYS A 418 1.23 -20.13 7.17
C LYS A 418 1.63 -19.43 5.87
N LEU A 419 0.77 -18.57 5.33
CA LEU A 419 1.02 -17.83 4.09
C LEU A 419 1.80 -16.55 4.35
N ILE A 420 1.42 -15.81 5.39
CA ILE A 420 2.15 -14.64 5.89
C ILE A 420 2.51 -14.90 7.36
N PRO A 421 3.74 -15.34 7.67
CA PRO A 421 4.07 -15.84 9.00
C PRO A 421 4.26 -14.76 10.08
N ASP A 422 4.46 -13.51 9.69
CA ASP A 422 4.58 -12.36 10.59
C ASP A 422 4.30 -11.04 9.86
N HIS A 423 4.44 -9.91 10.56
CA HIS A 423 4.17 -8.57 10.02
C HIS A 423 5.02 -8.22 8.77
N ASN A 424 6.27 -8.68 8.69
CA ASN A 424 7.26 -8.23 7.71
C ASN A 424 7.51 -9.24 6.58
N LYS A 425 7.27 -10.54 6.81
CA LYS A 425 7.43 -11.60 5.81
C LYS A 425 6.22 -11.71 4.88
N ILE A 426 5.95 -10.62 4.16
CA ILE A 426 4.76 -10.45 3.31
C ILE A 426 4.93 -11.01 1.89
N TRP A 427 6.15 -11.41 1.52
CA TRP A 427 6.52 -11.81 0.15
C TRP A 427 6.70 -13.33 -0.02
N GLY A 428 5.95 -14.13 0.74
CA GLY A 428 5.94 -15.59 0.57
C GLY A 428 5.50 -16.00 -0.84
N ASP A 429 6.02 -17.12 -1.36
CA ASP A 429 5.78 -17.55 -2.75
C ASP A 429 4.29 -17.68 -3.10
N SER A 430 3.49 -18.27 -2.21
CA SER A 430 2.05 -18.44 -2.40
C SER A 430 1.30 -17.09 -2.40
N VAL A 431 1.74 -16.14 -1.58
CA VAL A 431 1.16 -14.77 -1.55
C VAL A 431 1.52 -14.01 -2.81
N ILE A 432 2.77 -14.08 -3.26
CA ILE A 432 3.19 -13.49 -4.54
C ILE A 432 2.40 -14.09 -5.70
N SER A 433 2.21 -15.42 -5.70
CA SER A 433 1.42 -16.10 -6.74
C SER A 433 -0.03 -15.60 -6.74
N PHE A 434 -0.65 -15.49 -5.56
CA PHE A 434 -1.99 -14.94 -5.42
C PHE A 434 -2.10 -13.48 -5.90
N ILE A 435 -1.17 -12.60 -5.49
CA ILE A 435 -1.15 -11.20 -5.94
C ILE A 435 -0.98 -11.14 -7.46
N ARG A 436 -0.06 -11.94 -8.03
CA ARG A 436 0.09 -12.06 -9.48
C ARG A 436 -1.22 -12.45 -10.15
N ASP A 437 -1.98 -13.36 -9.56
CA ASP A 437 -3.26 -13.81 -10.11
C ASP A 437 -4.31 -12.71 -10.08
N LEU A 438 -4.36 -11.91 -9.01
CA LEU A 438 -5.19 -10.71 -8.93
C LEU A 438 -4.76 -9.66 -9.98
N ILE A 439 -3.45 -9.46 -10.17
CA ILE A 439 -2.91 -8.59 -11.22
C ILE A 439 -3.38 -9.09 -12.58
N VAL A 440 -3.28 -10.39 -12.85
CA VAL A 440 -3.71 -10.91 -14.14
C VAL A 440 -5.23 -10.80 -14.33
N LEU A 441 -6.02 -11.10 -13.31
CA LEU A 441 -7.47 -10.91 -13.31
C LEU A 441 -7.86 -9.46 -13.65
N SER A 442 -7.22 -8.49 -12.99
CA SER A 442 -7.40 -7.06 -13.24
C SER A 442 -6.94 -6.63 -14.65
N SER A 443 -6.31 -7.54 -15.41
CA SER A 443 -5.64 -7.24 -16.68
C SER A 443 -6.17 -7.90 -17.94
N LEU A 444 -7.15 -8.79 -17.93
CA LEU A 444 -7.65 -9.27 -19.23
C LEU A 444 -8.68 -8.29 -19.79
N PRO A 445 -8.65 -8.00 -21.10
CA PRO A 445 -9.63 -7.14 -21.73
C PRO A 445 -11.02 -7.72 -21.52
N VAL A 446 -11.92 -6.91 -20.94
CA VAL A 446 -13.36 -7.18 -20.93
C VAL A 446 -13.79 -7.21 -22.39
N LYS A 447 -14.16 -8.40 -22.90
CA LYS A 447 -14.70 -8.55 -24.25
C LYS A 447 -16.21 -8.51 -24.23
#